data_AF-A0A0W1RBE0-F1
#
_entry.id   AF-A0A0W1RBE0-F1
#
_cell.length_a   1.000
_cell.length_b   1.000
_cell.length_c   1.000
_cell.angle_alpha   90.00
_cell.angle_beta   90.00
_cell.angle_gamma   90.00
#
_symmetry.space_group_name_H-M   'P 1'
#
loop_
_entity.id
_entity.type
_entity.pdbx_description
1 polymer ?
#
loop_
_entity_poly.entity_id
_entity_poly.type
_entity_poly.pdbx_seq_one_letter_code
_entity_poly.pdbx_strand_id
1 'polypeptide(L)'
;MRLLPPASASALADRLSLTETPFDEREFTNLWFLATLGYGVGDTVTTIALMSYSPTVIEGNPVLRWAVAQFGQSGLVGLKLVAFFACLALSIDAAQDGDKLWYYAPPIVLTLAGAFTTVYNVRLMLG
;
A
#
# COMPACT_ATOMS: atom_id res chain seq x y z
N MET A 1 -39.17 -2.68 2.13
CA MET A 1 -38.66 -3.63 3.14
C MET A 1 -37.15 -3.75 2.91
N ARG A 2 -36.32 -3.06 3.70
CA ARG A 2 -34.85 -3.11 3.58
C ARG A 2 -34.39 -4.37 4.31
N LEU A 3 -33.86 -5.35 3.59
CA LEU A 3 -33.24 -6.54 4.20
C LEU A 3 -32.08 -6.05 5.07
N LEU A 4 -32.19 -6.24 6.38
CA LEU A 4 -31.07 -6.05 7.29
C LEU A 4 -29.95 -7.04 6.88
N PRO A 5 -28.70 -6.58 6.75
CA PRO A 5 -27.59 -7.48 6.46
C PRO A 5 -27.45 -8.54 7.56
N PRO A 6 -26.91 -9.72 7.25
CA PRO A 6 -26.65 -10.74 8.25
C PRO A 6 -25.71 -10.19 9.34
N ALA A 7 -25.88 -10.65 10.58
CA ALA A 7 -25.15 -10.12 11.75
C ALA A 7 -23.62 -10.14 11.60
N SER A 8 -23.07 -11.08 10.81
CA SER A 8 -21.64 -11.13 10.50
C SER A 8 -21.18 -10.00 9.58
N ALA A 9 -22.01 -9.59 8.61
CA ALA A 9 -21.70 -8.49 7.71
C ALA A 9 -21.80 -7.13 8.42
N SER A 10 -22.73 -6.96 9.35
CA SER A 10 -22.80 -5.75 10.18
C SER A 10 -21.59 -5.63 11.11
N ALA A 11 -21.16 -6.73 11.75
CA ALA A 11 -19.98 -6.73 12.60
C ALA A 11 -18.69 -6.42 11.82
N LEU A 12 -18.58 -6.91 10.57
CA LEU A 12 -17.43 -6.66 9.72
C LEU A 12 -17.43 -5.21 9.19
N ALA A 13 -18.60 -4.67 8.84
CA ALA A 13 -18.74 -3.27 8.46
C ALA A 13 -18.36 -2.32 9.60
N ASP A 14 -18.75 -2.67 10.84
CA ASP A 14 -18.41 -1.91 12.04
C ASP A 14 -16.89 -1.90 12.28
N ARG A 15 -16.23 -3.06 12.14
CA ARG A 15 -14.77 -3.20 12.22
C ARG A 15 -14.00 -2.44 11.14
N LEU A 16 -14.61 -2.23 9.97
CA LEU A 16 -14.02 -1.47 8.86
C LEU A 16 -14.33 0.02 8.94
N SER A 17 -15.20 0.44 9.87
CA SER A 17 -15.57 1.83 10.07
C SER A 17 -14.62 2.53 11.04
N LEU A 18 -14.40 3.83 10.83
CA LEU A 18 -13.65 4.67 11.77
C LEU A 18 -14.55 5.46 12.72
N THR A 19 -15.88 5.39 12.56
CA THR A 19 -16.86 6.25 13.26
C THR A 19 -16.75 6.20 14.79
N GLU A 20 -16.46 5.04 15.36
CA GLU A 20 -16.34 4.84 16.81
C GLU A 20 -14.88 4.88 17.32
N THR A 21 -13.94 5.25 16.45
CA THR A 21 -12.50 5.32 16.78
C THR A 21 -12.11 6.76 17.15
N PRO A 22 -10.98 6.98 17.84
CA PRO A 22 -10.52 8.34 18.17
C PRO A 22 -9.92 9.10 16.96
N PHE A 23 -10.00 8.55 15.74
CA PHE A 23 -9.34 9.07 14.54
C PHE A 23 -10.34 9.66 13.54
N ASP A 24 -9.92 10.70 12.82
CA ASP A 24 -10.75 11.37 11.83
C ASP A 24 -10.69 10.70 10.45
N GLU A 25 -11.86 10.50 9.82
CA GLU A 25 -11.97 9.85 8.50
C GLU A 25 -11.25 10.63 7.39
N ARG A 26 -11.24 11.96 7.45
CA ARG A 26 -10.57 12.79 6.44
C ARG A 26 -9.04 12.71 6.61
N GLU A 27 -8.56 12.71 7.84
CA GLU A 27 -7.14 12.46 8.15
C GLU A 27 -6.70 11.09 7.61
N PHE A 28 -7.44 10.03 7.92
CA PHE A 28 -7.18 8.69 7.41
C PHE A 28 -7.12 8.67 5.88
N THR A 29 -8.14 9.27 5.24
CA THR A 29 -8.23 9.38 3.79
C THR A 29 -7.02 10.10 3.20
N ASN A 30 -6.57 11.20 3.79
CA ASN A 30 -5.42 11.96 3.30
C ASN A 30 -4.11 11.16 3.41
N LEU A 31 -3.89 10.47 4.54
CA LEU A 31 -2.72 9.61 4.74
C LEU A 31 -2.67 8.50 3.70
N TRP A 32 -3.79 7.81 3.48
CA TRP A 32 -3.88 6.72 2.52
C TRP A 32 -3.88 7.19 1.06
N PHE A 33 -4.37 8.40 0.79
CA PHE A 33 -4.22 9.04 -0.51
C PHE A 33 -2.74 9.30 -0.84
N LEU A 34 -1.97 9.84 0.10
CA LEU A 34 -0.53 10.05 -0.07
C LEU A 34 0.23 8.72 -0.24
N ALA A 35 -0.13 7.69 0.56
CA ALA A 35 0.45 6.35 0.41
C ALA A 35 0.13 5.76 -0.97
N THR A 36 -1.09 5.96 -1.47
CA THR A 36 -1.50 5.54 -2.81
C THR A 36 -0.70 6.26 -3.88
N LEU A 37 -0.51 7.57 -3.78
CA LEU A 37 0.28 8.33 -4.75
C LEU A 37 1.76 7.92 -4.74
N GLY A 38 2.37 7.81 -3.55
CA GLY A 38 3.78 7.50 -3.40
C GLY A 38 4.10 6.04 -3.71
N TYR A 39 3.57 5.12 -2.91
CA TYR A 39 3.87 3.69 -3.01
C TYR A 39 3.05 2.98 -4.08
N GLY A 40 1.76 3.29 -4.14
CA GLY A 40 0.84 2.64 -5.06
C GLY A 40 1.12 3.00 -6.52
N VAL A 41 1.16 4.30 -6.83
CA VAL A 41 1.27 4.80 -8.21
C VAL A 41 2.72 5.10 -8.57
N GLY A 42 3.37 6.06 -7.90
CA GLY A 42 4.69 6.55 -8.27
C GLY A 42 5.74 5.45 -8.32
N ASP A 43 5.91 4.73 -7.21
CA ASP A 43 6.87 3.65 -7.09
C ASP A 43 6.57 2.51 -8.07
N THR A 44 5.31 2.06 -8.17
CA THR A 44 4.93 0.99 -9.13
C THR A 44 5.24 1.36 -10.57
N VAL A 45 4.80 2.54 -11.03
CA VAL A 45 4.98 3.00 -12.41
C VAL A 45 6.47 3.17 -12.73
N THR A 46 7.22 3.81 -11.83
CA THR A 46 8.66 4.02 -12.05
C THR A 46 9.47 2.74 -12.00
N THR A 47 9.09 1.77 -11.14
CA THR A 47 9.74 0.46 -11.09
C THR A 47 9.47 -0.32 -12.39
N ILE A 48 8.23 -0.34 -12.87
CA ILE A 48 7.88 -0.97 -14.15
C ILE A 48 8.64 -0.32 -15.32
N ALA A 49 8.72 1.02 -15.33
CA ALA A 49 9.47 1.74 -16.35
C ALA A 49 10.96 1.38 -16.30
N LEU A 50 11.58 1.39 -15.12
CA LEU A 50 12.99 1.02 -14.95
C LEU A 50 13.27 -0.40 -15.44
N MET A 51 12.42 -1.38 -15.08
CA MET A 51 12.54 -2.77 -15.55
C MET A 51 12.39 -2.91 -17.07
N SER A 52 11.58 -2.06 -17.69
CA SER A 52 11.32 -2.11 -19.14
C SER A 52 12.44 -1.47 -19.96
N TYR A 53 13.12 -0.47 -19.40
CA TYR A 53 14.11 0.34 -20.12
C TYR A 53 15.57 0.11 -19.68
N SER A 54 15.81 -0.56 -18.56
CA SER A 54 17.17 -0.83 -18.05
C SER A 54 17.47 -2.33 -17.97
N PRO A 55 18.26 -2.90 -18.90
CA PRO A 55 18.66 -4.31 -18.88
C PRO A 55 19.62 -4.67 -17.73
N THR A 56 20.13 -3.68 -17.00
CA THR A 56 21.31 -3.80 -16.13
C THR A 56 20.98 -3.86 -14.64
N VAL A 57 19.73 -3.64 -14.24
CA VAL A 57 19.33 -3.66 -12.82
C VAL A 57 19.07 -5.11 -12.39
N ILE A 58 20.04 -5.70 -11.71
CA ILE A 58 19.90 -7.03 -11.11
C ILE A 58 19.04 -6.90 -9.84
N GLU A 59 17.82 -7.43 -9.89
CA GLU A 59 16.88 -7.48 -8.77
C GLU A 59 17.49 -8.27 -7.60
N GLY A 60 17.92 -7.59 -6.54
CA GLY A 60 18.58 -8.21 -5.37
C GLY A 60 17.63 -8.99 -4.46
N ASN A 61 16.34 -8.66 -4.47
CA ASN A 61 15.33 -9.28 -3.60
C ASN A 61 14.85 -10.63 -4.20
N PRO A 62 15.09 -11.77 -3.51
CA PRO A 62 14.74 -13.09 -4.03
C PRO A 62 13.23 -13.30 -4.20
N VAL A 63 12.39 -12.69 -3.34
CA VAL A 63 10.92 -12.80 -3.43
C VAL A 63 10.43 -12.06 -4.66
N LEU A 64 10.92 -10.85 -4.88
CA LEU A 64 10.54 -10.04 -6.03
C LEU A 64 11.02 -10.69 -7.33
N ARG A 65 12.27 -11.17 -7.36
CA ARG A 65 12.83 -11.91 -8.50
C ARG A 65 11.99 -13.14 -8.84
N TRP A 66 11.58 -13.91 -7.83
CA TRP A 66 10.71 -15.07 -8.03
C TRP A 66 9.34 -14.66 -8.59
N ALA A 67 8.70 -13.64 -8.01
CA ALA A 67 7.38 -13.18 -8.46
C ALA A 67 7.43 -12.67 -9.91
N VAL A 68 8.47 -11.92 -10.27
CA VAL A 68 8.66 -11.44 -11.65
C VAL A 68 8.98 -12.60 -12.59
N ALA A 69 9.77 -13.60 -12.18
CA ALA A 69 10.07 -14.76 -13.01
C ALA A 69 8.83 -15.62 -13.32
N GLN A 70 7.87 -15.69 -12.39
CA GLN A 70 6.65 -16.49 -12.57
C GLN A 70 5.52 -15.69 -13.25
N PHE A 71 5.37 -14.40 -12.94
CA PHE A 71 4.18 -13.61 -13.31
C PHE A 71 4.51 -12.34 -14.11
N GLY A 72 5.79 -12.10 -14.44
CA GLY A 72 6.25 -10.86 -15.08
C GLY A 72 5.99 -9.63 -14.22
N GLN A 73 5.73 -8.49 -14.85
CA GLN A 73 5.43 -7.23 -14.17
C GLN A 73 4.17 -7.31 -13.30
N SER A 74 3.22 -8.21 -13.62
CA SER A 74 2.03 -8.41 -12.80
C SER A 74 2.36 -9.00 -11.41
N GLY A 75 3.46 -9.76 -11.29
CA GLY A 75 3.96 -10.28 -10.01
C GLY A 75 4.46 -9.18 -9.08
N LEU A 76 5.13 -8.17 -9.62
CA LEU A 76 5.53 -6.96 -8.88
C LEU A 76 4.30 -6.22 -8.34
N VAL A 77 3.32 -5.97 -9.22
CA VAL A 77 2.09 -5.27 -8.84
C VAL A 77 1.33 -6.06 -7.77
N GLY A 78 1.21 -7.38 -7.94
CA GLY A 78 0.57 -8.26 -6.96
C GLY A 78 1.24 -8.20 -5.59
N LEU A 79 2.58 -8.30 -5.53
CA LEU A 79 3.31 -8.22 -4.27
C LEU A 79 3.14 -6.87 -3.57
N LYS A 80 3.16 -5.77 -4.34
CA LYS A 80 2.91 -4.43 -3.81
C LYS A 80 1.50 -4.28 -3.26
N LEU A 81 0.48 -4.78 -3.98
CA LEU A 81 -0.90 -4.75 -3.50
C LEU A 81 -1.06 -5.56 -2.21
N VAL A 82 -0.44 -6.73 -2.11
CA VAL A 82 -0.44 -7.52 -0.87
C VAL A 82 0.15 -6.72 0.29
N ALA A 83 1.32 -6.10 0.10
CA ALA A 83 1.95 -5.29 1.13
C ALA A 83 1.07 -4.08 1.52
N PHE A 84 0.52 -3.38 0.52
CA PHE A 84 -0.34 -2.22 0.71
C PHE A 84 -1.59 -2.55 1.51
N PHE A 85 -2.32 -3.62 1.12
CA PHE A 85 -3.54 -4.03 1.83
C PHE A 85 -3.25 -4.63 3.20
N ALA A 86 -2.11 -5.31 3.40
CA ALA A 86 -1.71 -5.76 4.73
C ALA A 86 -1.46 -4.57 5.67
N CYS A 87 -0.75 -3.55 5.19
CA CYS A 87 -0.57 -2.29 5.93
C CYS A 87 -1.89 -1.57 6.21
N LEU A 88 -2.83 -1.58 5.26
CA LEU A 88 -4.15 -0.98 5.42
C LEU A 88 -4.95 -1.69 6.49
N ALA A 89 -4.99 -3.03 6.45
CA ALA A 89 -5.66 -3.83 7.45
C ALA A 89 -5.07 -3.59 8.85
N LEU A 90 -3.74 -3.54 8.98
CA LEU A 90 -3.06 -3.24 10.24
C LEU A 90 -3.40 -1.84 10.77
N SER A 91 -3.46 -0.83 9.90
CA SER A 91 -3.83 0.55 10.29
C SER A 91 -5.28 0.65 10.75
N ILE A 92 -6.21 -0.06 10.09
CA ILE A 92 -7.62 -0.14 10.49
C ILE A 92 -7.76 -0.87 11.82
N ASP A 93 -7.09 -2.01 12.00
CA ASP A 93 -7.11 -2.77 13.25
C ASP A 93 -6.57 -1.94 14.42
N ALA A 94 -5.43 -1.25 14.21
CA ALA A 94 -4.87 -0.30 15.17
C ALA A 94 -5.81 0.88 15.46
N ALA A 95 -6.60 1.34 14.48
CA ALA A 95 -7.59 2.38 14.69
C ALA A 95 -8.66 1.95 15.71
N GLN A 96 -9.13 0.70 15.62
CA GLN A 96 -10.10 0.11 16.54
C GLN A 96 -9.55 0.02 17.97
N ASP A 97 -8.26 -0.27 18.10
CA ASP A 97 -7.59 -0.36 19.40
C ASP A 97 -7.14 1.01 19.95
N GLY A 98 -7.31 2.09 19.19
CA GLY A 98 -6.83 3.42 19.55
C GLY A 98 -5.30 3.56 19.53
N ASP A 99 -4.59 2.62 18.91
CA ASP A 99 -3.13 2.61 18.83
C ASP A 99 -2.65 3.59 17.75
N LYS A 100 -2.19 4.75 18.20
CA LYS A 100 -1.69 5.81 17.32
C LYS A 100 -0.46 5.37 16.52
N LEU A 101 0.44 4.59 17.10
CA LEU A 101 1.68 4.25 16.41
C LEU A 101 1.38 3.41 15.17
N TRP A 102 0.60 2.34 15.34
CA TRP A 102 0.27 1.43 14.24
C TRP A 102 -0.83 1.97 13.32
N TYR A 103 -1.61 2.96 13.77
CA TYR A 103 -2.47 3.75 12.89
C TYR A 103 -1.65 4.57 11.88
N TYR A 104 -0.68 5.36 12.35
CA TYR A 104 0.08 6.30 11.53
C TYR A 104 1.26 5.67 10.77
N ALA A 105 1.96 4.70 11.38
CA ALA A 105 3.20 4.17 10.82
C ALA A 105 3.02 3.56 9.42
N PRO A 106 2.01 2.71 9.15
CA PRO A 106 1.87 2.09 7.84
C PRO A 106 1.73 3.08 6.67
N PRO A 107 0.77 4.04 6.66
CA PRO A 107 0.64 4.96 5.54
C PRO A 107 1.83 5.93 5.42
N ILE A 108 2.46 6.33 6.53
CA ILE A 108 3.66 7.18 6.50
C ILE A 108 4.84 6.43 5.88
N VAL A 109 5.12 5.21 6.34
CA VAL A 109 6.22 4.38 5.83
C VAL A 109 6.02 4.09 4.35
N LEU A 110 4.80 3.72 3.93
CA LEU A 110 4.50 3.50 2.51
C LEU A 110 4.72 4.78 1.70
N THR A 111 4.20 5.93 2.15
CA THR A 111 4.40 7.21 1.46
C THR A 111 5.89 7.53 1.26
N LEU A 112 6.68 7.43 2.34
CA LEU A 112 8.11 7.76 2.31
C LEU A 112 8.91 6.77 1.45
N ALA A 113 8.68 5.47 1.62
CA ALA A 113 9.35 4.44 0.84
C ALA A 113 9.01 4.57 -0.66
N GLY A 114 7.74 4.82 -0.97
CA GLY A 114 7.27 5.01 -2.34
C GLY A 114 7.86 6.27 -2.98
N ALA A 115 7.83 7.40 -2.27
CA ALA A 115 8.43 8.64 -2.74
C ALA A 115 9.94 8.50 -2.97
N PHE A 116 10.66 7.89 -2.02
CA PHE A 116 12.08 7.61 -2.16
C PHE A 116 12.38 6.75 -3.38
N THR A 117 11.66 5.64 -3.54
CA THR A 117 11.85 4.71 -4.66
C THR A 117 11.52 5.37 -5.99
N THR A 118 10.46 6.17 -6.05
CA THR A 118 10.10 6.96 -7.23
C THR A 118 11.24 7.88 -7.65
N VAL A 119 11.77 8.68 -6.71
CA VAL A 119 12.90 9.60 -6.98
C VAL A 119 14.14 8.83 -7.41
N TYR A 120 14.45 7.73 -6.73
CA TYR A 120 15.60 6.89 -7.05
C TYR A 120 15.50 6.28 -8.44
N ASN A 121 14.35 5.69 -8.79
CA ASN A 121 14.10 5.10 -10.10
C ASN A 121 14.18 6.16 -11.22
N VAL A 122 13.56 7.33 -11.02
CA VAL A 122 13.65 8.43 -11.98
C VAL A 122 15.09 8.88 -12.16
N ARG A 123 15.86 9.03 -11.08
CA ARG A 123 17.29 9.35 -11.16
C ARG A 123 18.05 8.31 -11.97
N LEU A 124 17.85 7.02 -11.69
CA LEU A 124 18.50 5.92 -12.44
C LEU A 124 18.14 5.93 -13.93
N MET A 125 16.92 6.33 -14.29
CA MET A 125 16.50 6.47 -15.69
C MET A 125 17.16 7.66 -16.40
N LEU A 126 17.54 8.70 -15.65
CA LEU A 126 18.18 9.91 -16.19
C LEU A 126 19.71 9.82 -16.25
N GLY A 127 20.33 8.91 -15.46
CA GLY A 127 21.79 8.74 -15.35
C GLY A 127 22.35 9.33 -14.07
#